data_AF-A0A369J401-F1
#
_entry.id   AF-A0A369J401-F1
#
_cell.length_a   1.000
_cell.length_b   1.000
_cell.length_c   1.000
_cell.angle_alpha   90.00
_cell.angle_beta   90.00
_cell.angle_gamma   90.00
#
_symmetry.space_group_name_H-M   'P 1'
#
loop_
_entity.id
_entity.type
_entity.pdbx_description
1 polymer ?
#
loop_
_entity_poly.entity_id
_entity_poly.type
_entity_poly.pdbx_seq_one_letter_code
_entity_poly.pdbx_strand_id
1 'polypeptide(L)'
;MAQPNGTTRDPSSHAPRPVFIVVMGVSGTGKSTLGSALARALELPYVEGDDLHPKSNVAKMSAGEPLTDADREPWLRLIRETAVLMTGGGRLRSRSGDEGGNEENSYDEKEKKDGVEGKAKETEKGEDRRGVVISSSALKRYYRDILRGEGELHMPLEEEREAVPIPGVGTSHSEGSSNSQTTPEVEAEELRTFFVFIEGPGDVLMERMEKRPGHFMKASMLDSQLSTLESPVDEEGVVCVSLQDRTEDQVKIAIEGLRAFDGFDLSPRL
;
A
#
# COMPACT_ATOMS: atom_id res chain seq x y z
N MET A 1 -26.53 -26.28 -38.99
CA MET A 1 -27.03 -25.49 -37.86
C MET A 1 -25.96 -25.49 -36.79
N ALA A 2 -25.64 -24.34 -36.19
CA ALA A 2 -24.49 -24.20 -35.30
C ALA A 2 -24.78 -24.76 -33.89
N GLN A 3 -23.75 -25.33 -33.26
CA GLN A 3 -23.75 -25.66 -31.83
C GLN A 3 -23.48 -24.38 -31.02
N PRO A 4 -24.14 -24.16 -29.86
CA PRO A 4 -23.80 -23.05 -28.98
C PRO A 4 -22.57 -23.40 -28.13
N ASN A 5 -21.44 -22.73 -28.38
CA ASN A 5 -20.27 -22.79 -27.50
C ASN A 5 -20.53 -21.98 -26.21
N GLY A 6 -21.25 -22.59 -25.27
CA GLY A 6 -21.37 -22.08 -23.91
C GLY A 6 -20.16 -22.49 -23.09
N THR A 7 -19.11 -21.64 -23.06
CA THR A 7 -17.96 -21.84 -22.17
C THR A 7 -18.36 -21.51 -20.73
N THR A 8 -18.99 -22.47 -20.04
CA THR A 8 -19.10 -22.44 -18.58
C THR A 8 -17.70 -22.45 -17.98
N ARG A 9 -17.26 -21.30 -17.44
CA ARG A 9 -16.03 -21.22 -16.64
C ARG A 9 -16.19 -22.13 -15.41
N ASP A 10 -15.18 -22.95 -15.17
CA ASP A 10 -15.08 -23.74 -13.96
C ASP A 10 -14.83 -22.80 -12.75
N PRO A 11 -15.68 -22.80 -11.71
CA PRO A 11 -15.46 -21.96 -10.53
C PRO A 11 -14.24 -22.37 -9.70
N SER A 12 -13.67 -23.56 -9.93
CA SER A 12 -12.55 -24.10 -9.14
C SER A 12 -11.14 -23.80 -9.70
N SER A 13 -11.03 -23.16 -10.87
CA SER A 13 -9.74 -22.98 -11.57
C SER A 13 -9.17 -21.56 -11.55
N HIS A 14 -9.38 -20.79 -10.48
CA HIS A 14 -8.82 -19.43 -10.36
C HIS A 14 -7.56 -19.45 -9.49
N ALA A 15 -6.43 -18.99 -10.05
CA ALA A 15 -5.19 -18.80 -9.31
C ALA A 15 -5.38 -17.83 -8.12
N PRO A 16 -4.59 -17.96 -7.03
CA PRO A 16 -4.76 -17.13 -5.84
C PRO A 16 -4.69 -15.64 -6.18
N ARG A 17 -5.68 -14.90 -5.67
CA ARG A 17 -5.74 -13.44 -5.80
C ARG A 17 -4.65 -12.79 -4.95
N PRO A 18 -4.14 -11.61 -5.33
CA PRO A 18 -3.09 -10.98 -4.56
C PRO A 18 -3.67 -10.43 -3.25
N VAL A 19 -2.87 -10.47 -2.19
CA VAL A 19 -3.30 -10.09 -0.84
C VAL A 19 -2.69 -8.75 -0.43
N PHE A 20 -3.52 -7.80 -0.03
CA PHE A 20 -3.11 -6.52 0.54
C PHE A 20 -3.44 -6.48 2.03
N ILE A 21 -2.42 -6.37 2.87
CA ILE A 21 -2.58 -6.33 4.34
C ILE A 21 -2.26 -4.92 4.84
N VAL A 22 -3.23 -4.28 5.48
CA VAL A 22 -3.08 -2.96 6.10
C VAL A 22 -2.88 -3.12 7.61
N VAL A 23 -1.74 -2.72 8.15
CA VAL A 23 -1.55 -2.65 9.61
C VAL A 23 -1.96 -1.27 10.11
N MET A 24 -3.02 -1.22 10.92
CA MET A 24 -3.73 0.00 11.27
C MET A 24 -3.90 0.28 12.76
N GLY A 25 -4.28 1.53 13.07
CA GLY A 25 -4.41 2.08 14.42
C GLY A 25 -3.88 3.51 14.52
N VAL A 26 -4.16 4.18 15.64
CA VAL A 26 -3.69 5.56 15.90
C VAL A 26 -2.15 5.64 15.96
N SER A 27 -1.59 6.85 15.97
CA SER A 27 -0.15 7.05 16.15
C SER A 27 0.32 6.45 17.49
N GLY A 28 1.59 6.06 17.57
CA GLY A 28 2.17 5.43 18.77
C GLY A 28 1.80 3.97 19.03
N THR A 29 0.75 3.41 18.39
CA THR A 29 0.32 1.99 18.54
C THR A 29 1.40 0.96 18.20
N GLY A 30 2.35 1.30 17.32
CA GLY A 30 3.39 0.38 16.86
C GLY A 30 3.18 -0.22 15.46
N LYS A 31 2.29 0.37 14.64
CA LYS A 31 2.03 -0.05 13.24
C LYS A 31 3.28 -0.49 12.48
N SER A 32 4.34 0.34 12.44
CA SER A 32 5.57 0.03 11.72
C SER A 32 6.32 -1.18 12.25
N THR A 33 6.33 -1.36 13.57
CA THR A 33 6.96 -2.49 14.25
C THR A 33 6.21 -3.78 13.96
N LEU A 34 4.88 -3.77 14.04
CA LEU A 34 4.05 -4.93 13.72
C LEU A 34 4.06 -5.24 12.21
N GLY A 35 3.91 -4.22 11.36
CA GLY A 35 3.91 -4.36 9.90
C GLY A 35 5.19 -4.97 9.35
N SER A 36 6.35 -4.46 9.76
CA SER A 36 7.64 -5.03 9.36
C SER A 36 7.81 -6.47 9.87
N ALA A 37 7.39 -6.77 11.11
CA ALA A 37 7.47 -8.11 11.68
C ALA A 37 6.52 -9.13 11.01
N LEU A 38 5.30 -8.71 10.69
CA LEU A 38 4.27 -9.49 9.99
C LEU A 38 4.68 -9.77 8.54
N ALA A 39 5.16 -8.75 7.83
CA ALA A 39 5.68 -8.88 6.46
C ALA A 39 6.83 -9.90 6.39
N ARG A 40 7.78 -9.82 7.33
CA ARG A 40 8.87 -10.80 7.45
C ARG A 40 8.36 -12.22 7.75
N ALA A 41 7.34 -12.36 8.59
CA ALA A 41 6.76 -13.67 8.94
C ALA A 41 5.92 -14.29 7.81
N LEU A 42 5.38 -13.48 6.90
CA LEU A 42 4.62 -13.90 5.72
C LEU A 42 5.44 -13.95 4.42
N GLU A 43 6.73 -13.60 4.48
CA GLU A 43 7.61 -13.44 3.29
C GLU A 43 7.04 -12.48 2.25
N LEU A 44 6.45 -11.37 2.71
CA LEU A 44 5.89 -10.30 1.90
C LEU A 44 6.75 -9.03 2.02
N PRO A 45 6.75 -8.14 1.00
CA PRO A 45 7.32 -6.82 1.13
C PRO A 45 6.53 -5.96 2.14
N TYR A 46 7.24 -5.05 2.80
CA TYR A 46 6.69 -4.05 3.71
C TYR A 46 6.86 -2.63 3.12
N VAL A 47 5.85 -1.78 3.26
CA VAL A 47 5.91 -0.34 2.97
C VAL A 47 5.42 0.45 4.17
N GLU A 48 6.12 1.53 4.51
CA GLU A 48 5.63 2.52 5.48
C GLU A 48 4.65 3.47 4.77
N GLY A 49 3.35 3.41 5.08
CA GLY A 49 2.38 4.26 4.39
C GLY A 49 2.49 5.74 4.76
N ASP A 50 3.08 6.08 5.92
CA ASP A 50 3.34 7.47 6.29
C ASP A 50 4.37 8.13 5.34
N ASP A 51 5.29 7.36 4.73
CA ASP A 51 6.25 7.83 3.71
C ASP A 51 5.57 8.19 2.36
N LEU A 52 4.34 7.70 2.13
CA LEU A 52 3.56 7.97 0.92
C LEU A 52 2.75 9.28 1.00
N HIS A 53 2.87 10.05 2.10
CA HIS A 53 2.16 11.32 2.21
C HIS A 53 2.69 12.39 1.21
N PRO A 54 1.82 13.16 0.55
CA PRO A 54 2.25 14.31 -0.23
C PRO A 54 2.88 15.38 0.68
N LYS A 55 3.78 16.18 0.13
CA LYS A 55 4.53 17.22 0.88
C LYS A 55 3.60 18.20 1.60
N SER A 56 2.43 18.49 1.04
CA SER A 56 1.37 19.31 1.64
C SER A 56 0.87 18.73 2.98
N ASN A 57 0.64 17.42 3.05
CA ASN A 57 0.22 16.74 4.28
C ASN A 57 1.34 16.73 5.31
N VAL A 58 2.57 16.43 4.89
CA VAL A 58 3.75 16.47 5.76
C VAL A 58 3.92 17.88 6.35
N ALA A 59 3.73 18.94 5.56
CA ALA A 59 3.80 20.32 6.03
C ALA A 59 2.71 20.65 7.06
N LYS A 60 1.43 20.31 6.79
CA LYS A 60 0.31 20.48 7.74
C LYS A 60 0.58 19.77 9.08
N MET A 61 0.94 18.49 9.02
CA MET A 61 1.24 17.71 10.23
C MET A 61 2.46 18.27 10.99
N SER A 62 3.48 18.77 10.29
CA SER A 62 4.65 19.41 10.91
C SER A 62 4.31 20.74 11.58
N ALA A 63 3.33 21.48 11.06
CA ALA A 63 2.76 22.66 11.72
C ALA A 63 1.87 22.31 12.93
N GLY A 64 1.50 21.03 13.08
CA GLY A 64 0.57 20.55 14.09
C GLY A 64 -0.91 20.72 13.71
N GLU A 65 -1.19 20.96 12.43
CA GLU A 65 -2.54 21.04 11.88
C GLU A 65 -3.06 19.62 11.56
N PRO A 66 -4.29 19.27 11.99
CA PRO A 66 -4.87 17.97 11.65
C PRO A 66 -5.26 17.95 10.17
N LEU A 67 -4.93 16.84 9.48
CA LEU A 67 -5.40 16.60 8.12
C LEU A 67 -6.93 16.46 8.08
N THR A 68 -7.54 16.94 7.00
CA THR A 68 -8.96 16.73 6.66
C THR A 68 -9.15 15.43 5.88
N ASP A 69 -10.39 15.09 5.53
CA ASP A 69 -10.70 13.91 4.72
C ASP A 69 -10.16 14.08 3.28
N ALA A 70 -10.37 15.27 2.69
CA ALA A 70 -9.84 15.67 1.38
C ALA A 70 -8.30 15.66 1.32
N ASP A 71 -7.61 15.93 2.44
CA ASP A 71 -6.15 15.78 2.54
C ASP A 71 -5.72 14.30 2.51
N ARG A 72 -6.55 13.39 3.03
CA ARG A 72 -6.22 11.95 3.15
C ARG A 72 -6.60 11.14 1.93
N GLU A 73 -7.66 11.50 1.20
CA GLU A 73 -8.13 10.75 0.03
C GLU A 73 -7.02 10.48 -1.02
N PRO A 74 -6.22 11.47 -1.48
CA PRO A 74 -5.15 11.22 -2.45
C PRO A 74 -4.07 10.27 -1.91
N TRP A 75 -3.75 10.38 -0.62
CA TRP A 75 -2.78 9.52 0.06
C TRP A 75 -3.27 8.08 0.20
N LEU A 76 -4.54 7.87 0.54
CA LEU A 76 -5.17 6.54 0.61
C LEU A 76 -5.25 5.87 -0.77
N ARG A 77 -5.57 6.65 -1.81
CA ARG A 77 -5.52 6.18 -3.21
C ARG A 77 -4.09 5.77 -3.60
N LEU A 78 -3.07 6.55 -3.24
CA LEU A 78 -1.66 6.20 -3.51
C LEU A 78 -1.19 4.95 -2.76
N ILE A 79 -1.65 4.71 -1.51
CA ILE A 79 -1.41 3.46 -0.79
C ILE A 79 -1.99 2.26 -1.58
N ARG A 80 -3.23 2.37 -2.06
CA ARG A 80 -3.89 1.32 -2.86
C ARG A 80 -3.21 1.12 -4.22
N GLU A 81 -2.83 2.20 -4.92
CA GLU A 81 -2.08 2.15 -6.18
C GLU A 81 -0.72 1.46 -5.99
N THR A 82 0.01 1.81 -4.92
CA THR A 82 1.26 1.16 -4.52
C THR A 82 1.05 -0.34 -4.31
N ALA A 83 -0.03 -0.74 -3.61
CA ALA A 83 -0.32 -2.16 -3.39
C ALA A 83 -0.58 -2.92 -4.71
N VAL A 84 -1.41 -2.37 -5.61
CA VAL A 84 -1.71 -2.96 -6.94
C VAL A 84 -0.46 -3.10 -7.80
N LEU A 85 0.44 -2.09 -7.78
CA LEU A 85 1.71 -2.13 -8.50
C LEU A 85 2.66 -3.18 -7.94
N MET A 86 2.76 -3.29 -6.61
CA MET A 86 3.69 -4.23 -5.96
C MET A 86 3.28 -5.70 -6.13
N THR A 87 2.00 -5.99 -6.28
CA THR A 87 1.45 -7.35 -6.49
C THR A 87 1.20 -7.71 -7.97
N GLY A 88 1.76 -6.95 -8.92
CA GLY A 88 1.69 -7.28 -10.35
C GLY A 88 0.32 -7.08 -11.03
N GLY A 89 -0.70 -6.60 -10.29
CA GLY A 89 -2.03 -6.30 -10.84
C GLY A 89 -2.01 -5.18 -11.88
N GLY A 90 -1.02 -4.29 -11.79
CA GLY A 90 -0.66 -3.31 -12.82
C GLY A 90 0.08 -3.91 -14.02
N ARG A 91 -0.43 -4.99 -14.63
CA ARG A 91 0.17 -5.57 -15.85
C ARG A 91 -0.14 -4.69 -17.06
N LEU A 92 0.59 -3.57 -17.18
CA LEU A 92 0.58 -2.73 -18.38
C LEU A 92 0.98 -3.61 -19.57
N ARG A 93 -0.01 -4.02 -20.38
CA ARG A 93 0.21 -4.87 -21.54
C ARG A 93 1.00 -4.08 -22.58
N SER A 94 2.32 -4.22 -22.54
CA SER A 94 3.21 -3.76 -23.61
C SER A 94 2.67 -4.31 -24.93
N ARG A 95 2.33 -3.41 -25.84
CA ARG A 95 1.82 -3.77 -27.16
C ARG A 95 3.00 -4.38 -27.91
N SER A 96 2.89 -5.65 -28.30
CA SER A 96 3.88 -6.30 -29.15
C SER A 96 4.06 -5.50 -30.44
N GLY A 97 5.14 -4.72 -30.48
CA GLY A 97 5.55 -3.87 -31.59
C GLY A 97 6.98 -4.24 -31.92
N ASP A 98 7.09 -5.17 -32.86
CA ASP A 98 8.34 -5.55 -33.50
C ASP A 98 8.89 -4.35 -34.28
N GLU A 99 10.11 -3.91 -33.99
CA GLU A 99 11.08 -3.35 -34.96
C GLU A 99 12.40 -3.01 -34.27
N GLY A 100 13.51 -3.43 -34.88
CA GLY A 100 14.86 -3.28 -34.32
C GLY A 100 15.53 -1.96 -34.69
N GLY A 101 16.42 -1.48 -33.83
CA GLY A 101 17.27 -0.30 -34.07
C GLY A 101 18.53 -0.38 -33.21
N ASN A 102 19.63 -0.84 -33.81
CA ASN A 102 20.94 -0.88 -33.18
C ASN A 102 21.67 0.45 -33.47
N GLU A 103 22.07 1.20 -32.45
CA GLU A 103 23.04 2.29 -32.63
C GLU A 103 23.91 2.52 -31.38
N GLU A 104 25.21 2.63 -31.62
CA GLU A 104 26.24 2.81 -30.59
C GLU A 104 26.46 4.30 -30.29
N ASN A 105 26.72 4.64 -29.02
CA ASN A 105 27.74 5.61 -28.59
C ASN A 105 27.82 5.55 -27.04
N SER A 106 28.94 5.22 -26.39
CA SER A 106 30.27 5.85 -26.46
C SER A 106 30.32 7.26 -25.86
N TYR A 107 30.48 7.33 -24.53
CA TYR A 107 31.17 8.44 -23.85
C TYR A 107 31.96 7.92 -22.63
N ASP A 108 33.08 8.58 -22.35
CA ASP A 108 34.24 8.07 -21.61
C ASP A 108 34.19 8.34 -20.09
N GLU A 109 35.10 7.71 -19.33
CA GLU A 109 35.13 7.64 -17.86
C GLU A 109 35.73 8.88 -17.13
N LYS A 110 35.61 8.83 -15.78
CA LYS A 110 36.39 9.50 -14.69
C LYS A 110 35.79 10.80 -14.13
N GLU A 111 35.78 11.06 -12.82
CA GLU A 111 36.49 10.45 -11.66
C GLU A 111 35.61 10.59 -10.37
N LYS A 112 35.35 9.54 -9.58
CA LYS A 112 35.99 9.23 -8.28
C LYS A 112 36.26 10.48 -7.40
N LYS A 113 35.61 10.72 -6.25
CA LYS A 113 35.57 9.92 -4.98
C LYS A 113 34.56 10.57 -3.98
N ASP A 114 34.19 10.05 -2.79
CA ASP A 114 34.56 8.85 -2.00
C ASP A 114 33.41 8.51 -0.99
N GLY A 115 33.36 7.25 -0.51
CA GLY A 115 32.94 6.84 0.85
C GLY A 115 31.58 7.23 1.47
N VAL A 116 30.59 6.32 1.43
CA VAL A 116 30.22 5.40 2.55
C VAL A 116 29.12 4.45 2.04
N GLU A 117 29.37 3.14 2.10
CA GLU A 117 28.46 2.12 1.55
C GLU A 117 27.30 1.79 2.49
N GLY A 118 26.09 2.24 2.13
CA GLY A 118 24.83 1.66 2.58
C GLY A 118 24.10 1.07 1.37
N LYS A 119 24.28 -0.22 1.07
CA LYS A 119 23.67 -0.85 -0.11
C LYS A 119 22.14 -0.88 0.00
N ALA A 120 21.48 0.08 -0.64
CA ALA A 120 20.12 -0.11 -1.13
C ALA A 120 20.16 -1.30 -2.09
N LYS A 121 19.47 -2.40 -1.78
CA LYS A 121 19.31 -3.50 -2.72
C LYS A 121 18.44 -3.02 -3.86
N GLU A 122 18.94 -3.17 -5.09
CA GLU A 122 18.16 -2.99 -6.30
C GLU A 122 16.91 -3.88 -6.22
N THR A 123 15.73 -3.29 -6.37
CA THR A 123 14.46 -4.00 -6.33
C THR A 123 14.26 -4.77 -7.63
N GLU A 124 14.30 -6.10 -7.54
CA GLU A 124 14.17 -6.98 -8.70
C GLU A 124 12.84 -6.75 -9.44
N LYS A 125 12.95 -6.68 -10.78
CA LYS A 125 11.85 -6.41 -11.70
C LYS A 125 10.73 -7.43 -11.54
N GLY A 126 9.54 -6.95 -11.18
CA GLY A 126 8.27 -7.53 -11.64
C GLY A 126 8.03 -9.01 -11.37
N GLU A 127 8.48 -9.55 -10.25
CA GLU A 127 7.95 -10.82 -9.77
C GLU A 127 6.44 -10.69 -9.48
N ASP A 128 5.68 -11.74 -9.77
CA ASP A 128 4.24 -11.84 -9.47
C ASP A 128 4.05 -12.03 -7.95
N ARG A 129 4.07 -10.92 -7.19
CA ARG A 129 4.08 -10.98 -5.72
C ARG A 129 2.70 -11.32 -5.18
N ARG A 130 2.66 -12.42 -4.42
CA ARG A 130 1.50 -12.96 -3.69
C ARG A 130 0.77 -11.91 -2.83
N GLY A 131 1.47 -10.88 -2.36
CA GLY A 131 0.87 -9.83 -1.56
C GLY A 131 1.86 -8.75 -1.11
N VAL A 132 1.38 -7.84 -0.27
CA VAL A 132 2.13 -6.73 0.33
C VAL A 132 1.53 -6.33 1.68
N VAL A 133 2.38 -5.90 2.61
CA VAL A 133 1.98 -5.32 3.89
C VAL A 133 2.29 -3.82 3.88
N ILE A 134 1.30 -2.97 4.19
CA ILE A 134 1.50 -1.52 4.30
C ILE A 134 0.94 -1.03 5.64
N SER A 135 1.68 -0.20 6.36
CA SER A 135 1.14 0.52 7.52
C SER A 135 0.22 1.66 7.06
N SER A 136 -0.95 1.85 7.68
CA SER A 136 -1.75 3.05 7.46
C SER A 136 -2.64 3.31 8.67
N SER A 137 -2.89 4.57 9.03
CA SER A 137 -3.77 4.86 10.17
C SER A 137 -5.21 4.37 9.95
N ALA A 138 -5.75 4.44 8.72
CA ALA A 138 -7.03 3.88 8.27
C ALA A 138 -8.23 4.06 9.25
N LEU A 139 -8.26 5.19 9.95
CA LEU A 139 -9.10 5.40 11.15
C LEU A 139 -10.62 5.38 10.90
N LYS A 140 -11.08 5.90 9.76
CA LYS A 140 -12.51 5.89 9.39
C LYS A 140 -12.85 4.68 8.51
N ARG A 141 -14.11 4.24 8.57
CA ARG A 141 -14.67 3.22 7.67
C ARG A 141 -14.48 3.63 6.21
N TYR A 142 -14.79 4.88 5.88
CA TYR A 142 -14.57 5.45 4.55
C TYR A 142 -13.12 5.28 4.04
N TYR A 143 -12.12 5.42 4.92
CA TYR A 143 -10.72 5.23 4.53
C TYR A 143 -10.41 3.75 4.25
N ARG A 144 -10.99 2.83 5.02
CA ARG A 144 -10.87 1.39 4.80
C ARG A 144 -11.54 0.99 3.48
N ASP A 145 -12.65 1.60 3.13
CA ASP A 145 -13.37 1.32 1.88
C ASP A 145 -12.57 1.79 0.65
N ILE A 146 -11.94 2.98 0.68
CA ILE A 146 -10.94 3.40 -0.34
C ILE A 146 -9.81 2.37 -0.47
N LEU A 147 -9.30 1.85 0.66
CA LEU A 147 -8.23 0.86 0.68
C LEU A 147 -8.68 -0.53 0.19
N ARG A 148 -9.97 -0.90 0.35
CA ARG A 148 -10.62 -2.07 -0.26
C ARG A 148 -10.82 -1.91 -1.78
N GLY A 149 -10.82 -0.66 -2.27
CA GLY A 149 -11.11 -0.31 -3.66
C GLY A 149 -12.58 0.00 -3.92
N GLU A 150 -13.34 0.31 -2.88
CA GLU A 150 -14.75 0.67 -2.93
C GLU A 150 -14.91 2.20 -3.07
N GLY A 151 -15.76 2.62 -4.01
CA GLY A 151 -15.97 4.03 -4.38
C GLY A 151 -15.64 4.31 -5.84
N GLU A 152 -16.25 5.34 -6.43
CA GLU A 152 -16.08 5.64 -7.85
C GLU A 152 -14.61 5.91 -8.21
N LEU A 153 -14.16 5.25 -9.28
CA LEU A 153 -12.85 5.43 -9.93
C LEU A 153 -12.77 6.78 -10.67
N HIS A 154 -13.03 7.89 -9.97
CA HIS A 154 -12.67 9.20 -10.47
C HIS A 154 -11.15 9.38 -10.29
N MET A 155 -10.40 9.01 -11.33
CA MET A 155 -9.03 9.47 -11.53
C MET A 155 -9.07 11.01 -11.64
N PRO A 156 -8.30 11.75 -10.84
CA PRO A 156 -7.97 13.13 -11.18
C PRO A 156 -7.28 13.15 -12.55
N LEU A 157 -7.57 14.17 -13.35
CA LEU A 157 -6.89 14.35 -14.64
C LEU A 157 -5.37 14.47 -14.41
N GLU A 158 -4.56 14.05 -15.40
CA GLU A 158 -3.09 14.03 -15.27
C GLU A 158 -2.50 15.40 -14.88
N GLU A 159 -3.21 16.49 -15.18
CA GLU A 159 -2.89 17.87 -14.85
C GLU A 159 -2.85 18.17 -13.32
N GLU A 160 -3.48 17.35 -12.47
CA GLU A 160 -3.46 17.52 -11.00
C GLU A 160 -2.43 16.63 -10.28
N ARG A 161 -1.72 15.73 -10.99
CA ARG A 161 -0.68 14.87 -10.40
C ARG A 161 0.61 15.66 -10.18
N GLU A 162 0.79 16.26 -8.99
CA GLU A 162 2.13 16.69 -8.54
C GLU A 162 3.03 15.44 -8.44
N ALA A 163 4.03 15.34 -9.32
CA ALA A 163 4.85 14.15 -9.48
C ALA A 163 5.67 13.84 -8.22
N VAL A 164 5.19 12.89 -7.40
CA VAL A 164 5.99 12.23 -6.37
C VAL A 164 6.90 11.22 -7.06
N PRO A 165 8.24 11.38 -7.01
CA PRO A 165 9.14 10.47 -7.71
C PRO A 165 9.15 9.09 -7.03
N ILE A 166 8.62 8.08 -7.72
CA ILE A 166 8.68 6.68 -7.29
C ILE A 166 10.13 6.18 -7.50
N PRO A 167 10.82 5.69 -6.46
CA PRO A 167 12.18 5.18 -6.61
C PRO A 167 12.26 4.02 -7.61
N GLY A 168 13.09 4.18 -8.66
CA GLY A 168 13.39 3.13 -9.64
C GLY A 168 12.65 3.22 -10.99
N VAL A 169 11.78 4.21 -11.20
CA VAL A 169 11.16 4.46 -12.52
C VAL A 169 11.82 5.68 -13.18
N GLY A 170 12.48 5.47 -14.32
CA GLY A 170 13.11 6.55 -15.09
C GLY A 170 12.08 7.37 -15.88
N THR A 171 12.12 8.70 -15.74
CA THR A 171 11.24 9.62 -16.45
C THR A 171 11.90 10.15 -17.73
N SER A 172 11.51 9.60 -18.89
CA SER A 172 11.83 10.16 -20.21
C SER A 172 10.56 10.73 -20.85
N HIS A 173 10.41 12.06 -20.82
CA HIS A 173 9.34 12.75 -21.54
C HIS A 173 9.77 13.01 -23.00
N SER A 174 8.99 12.55 -23.96
CA SER A 174 8.97 13.08 -25.32
C SER A 174 7.55 13.54 -25.65
N GLU A 175 7.38 14.83 -25.91
CA GLU A 175 6.11 15.43 -26.29
C GLU A 175 5.68 15.00 -27.70
N GLY A 176 4.38 14.76 -27.92
CA GLY A 176 3.85 14.72 -29.29
C GLY A 176 2.57 13.90 -29.53
N SER A 177 1.53 14.62 -29.98
CA SER A 177 0.40 14.11 -30.79
C SER A 177 -0.65 13.21 -30.13
N SER A 178 -1.71 13.87 -29.67
CA SER A 178 -3.11 13.51 -29.88
C SER A 178 -3.38 12.33 -30.83
N ASN A 179 -3.96 11.25 -30.28
CA ASN A 179 -4.94 10.46 -31.03
C ASN A 179 -5.94 9.82 -30.05
N SER A 180 -7.21 9.73 -30.44
CA SER A 180 -8.23 9.12 -29.58
C SER A 180 -8.02 7.60 -29.54
N GLN A 181 -7.50 7.09 -28.43
CA GLN A 181 -7.43 5.65 -28.18
C GLN A 181 -8.00 5.36 -26.80
N THR A 182 -8.96 4.43 -26.80
CA THR A 182 -9.56 3.77 -25.64
C THR A 182 -8.56 3.63 -24.50
N THR A 183 -8.90 4.22 -23.35
CA THR A 183 -8.25 3.90 -22.07
C THR A 183 -8.21 2.39 -21.91
N PRO A 184 -7.05 1.77 -21.60
CA PRO A 184 -7.06 0.40 -21.15
C PRO A 184 -7.82 0.37 -19.83
N GLU A 185 -9.01 -0.23 -19.82
CA GLU A 185 -9.71 -0.58 -18.59
C GLU A 185 -8.78 -1.53 -17.83
N VAL A 186 -8.10 -0.98 -16.82
CA VAL A 186 -7.33 -1.77 -15.87
C VAL A 186 -8.36 -2.48 -15.01
N GLU A 187 -8.82 -3.62 -15.49
CA GLU A 187 -9.46 -4.68 -14.70
C GLU A 187 -8.46 -5.06 -13.60
N ALA A 188 -8.48 -4.27 -12.51
CA ALA A 188 -7.59 -4.44 -11.39
C ALA A 188 -7.91 -5.78 -10.75
N GLU A 189 -7.04 -6.79 -10.98
CA GLU A 189 -7.16 -8.12 -10.38
C GLU A 189 -7.54 -7.96 -8.90
N GLU A 190 -8.69 -8.52 -8.51
CA GLU A 190 -9.38 -8.19 -7.26
C GLU A 190 -8.48 -8.39 -6.03
N LEU A 191 -7.80 -7.31 -5.64
CA LEU A 191 -6.80 -7.26 -4.57
C LEU A 191 -7.50 -7.45 -3.23
N ARG A 192 -7.43 -8.68 -2.68
CA ARG A 192 -8.11 -9.06 -1.44
C ARG A 192 -7.46 -8.28 -0.29
N THR A 193 -8.23 -7.35 0.28
CA THR A 193 -7.73 -6.38 1.27
C THR A 193 -8.15 -6.80 2.66
N PHE A 194 -7.18 -6.92 3.56
CA PHE A 194 -7.36 -7.29 4.95
C PHE A 194 -6.70 -6.25 5.85
N PHE A 195 -7.16 -6.14 7.09
CA PHE A 195 -6.67 -5.19 8.07
C PHE A 195 -6.22 -5.91 9.35
N VAL A 196 -5.13 -5.45 9.93
CA VAL A 196 -4.67 -5.84 11.28
C VAL A 196 -4.72 -4.58 12.14
N PHE A 197 -5.75 -4.49 12.98
CA PHE A 197 -5.99 -3.35 13.86
C PHE A 197 -5.32 -3.55 15.21
N ILE A 198 -4.40 -2.65 15.57
CA ILE A 198 -3.79 -2.61 16.90
C ILE A 198 -4.73 -1.86 17.84
N GLU A 199 -5.55 -2.60 18.57
CA GLU A 199 -6.50 -2.08 19.54
C GLU A 199 -5.82 -1.83 20.89
N GLY A 200 -6.07 -0.67 21.49
CA GLY A 200 -5.68 -0.41 22.87
C GLY A 200 -6.44 0.75 23.47
N PRO A 201 -6.64 0.77 24.80
CA PRO A 201 -7.35 1.84 25.46
C PRO A 201 -6.52 3.13 25.43
N GLY A 202 -7.22 4.28 25.38
CA GLY A 202 -6.60 5.59 25.12
C GLY A 202 -5.63 6.06 26.21
N ASP A 203 -5.81 5.60 27.44
CA ASP A 203 -4.93 5.83 28.58
C ASP A 203 -3.55 5.15 28.41
N VAL A 204 -3.52 3.88 27.99
CA VAL A 204 -2.28 3.16 27.66
C VAL A 204 -1.57 3.79 26.47
N LEU A 205 -2.31 4.34 25.51
CA LEU A 205 -1.74 5.09 24.37
C LEU A 205 -1.10 6.41 24.81
N MET A 206 -1.80 7.20 25.64
CA MET A 206 -1.24 8.41 26.26
C MET A 206 0.04 8.10 27.03
N GLU A 207 0.00 7.11 27.93
CA GLU A 207 1.16 6.75 28.76
C GLU A 207 2.36 6.28 27.91
N ARG A 208 2.11 5.54 26.81
CA ARG A 208 3.17 5.15 25.86
C ARG A 208 3.76 6.32 25.08
N MET A 209 2.97 7.35 24.78
CA MET A 209 3.45 8.54 24.08
C MET A 209 4.26 9.45 25.02
N GLU A 210 3.79 9.68 26.25
CA GLU A 210 4.51 10.47 27.27
C GLU A 210 5.88 9.88 27.62
N LYS A 211 5.99 8.55 27.66
CA LYS A 211 7.25 7.84 27.96
C LYS A 211 8.27 7.83 26.81
N ARG A 212 7.95 8.32 25.60
CA ARG A 212 8.89 8.35 24.46
C ARG A 212 9.71 9.65 24.46
N PRO A 213 11.02 9.61 24.74
CA PRO A 213 11.86 10.80 24.64
C PRO A 213 11.96 11.28 23.18
N GLY A 214 11.82 12.59 22.96
CA GLY A 214 12.09 13.24 21.68
C GLY A 214 10.87 13.56 20.80
N HIS A 215 9.69 12.97 21.05
CA HIS A 215 8.47 13.29 20.30
C HIS A 215 7.32 13.71 21.23
N PHE A 216 7.29 14.99 21.59
CA PHE A 216 6.14 15.63 22.21
C PHE A 216 5.03 15.87 21.15
N MET A 217 4.51 14.78 20.58
CA MET A 217 3.21 14.82 19.90
C MET A 217 2.21 15.32 20.94
N LYS A 218 1.77 16.57 20.79
CA LYS A 218 0.87 17.25 21.73
C LYS A 218 -0.33 16.33 22.01
N ALA A 219 -0.71 16.13 23.27
CA ALA A 219 -1.79 15.22 23.65
C ALA A 219 -3.09 15.44 22.82
N SER A 220 -3.39 16.71 22.50
CA SER A 220 -4.46 17.13 21.60
C SER A 220 -4.49 16.46 20.21
N MET A 221 -3.34 15.99 19.70
CA MET A 221 -3.27 15.25 18.43
C MET A 221 -3.67 13.78 18.60
N LEU A 222 -3.36 13.16 19.75
CA LEU A 222 -3.89 11.83 20.08
C LEU A 222 -5.39 11.90 20.32
N ASP A 223 -5.88 12.92 21.04
CA ASP A 223 -7.32 13.16 21.24
C ASP A 223 -8.06 13.25 19.89
N SER A 224 -7.49 14.01 18.94
CA SER A 224 -8.03 14.13 17.57
C SER A 224 -7.99 12.81 16.79
N GLN A 225 -7.00 11.95 17.00
CA GLN A 225 -6.95 10.63 16.36
C GLN A 225 -7.93 9.63 16.99
N LEU A 226 -8.10 9.65 18.31
CA LEU A 226 -9.10 8.85 19.02
C LEU A 226 -10.52 9.30 18.67
N SER A 227 -10.77 10.60 18.51
CA SER A 227 -12.09 11.09 18.05
C SER A 227 -12.35 10.83 16.56
N THR A 228 -11.31 10.58 15.76
CA THR A 228 -11.42 10.21 14.33
C THR A 228 -11.53 8.69 14.13
N LEU A 229 -11.27 7.88 15.16
CA LEU A 229 -11.30 6.43 15.08
C LEU A 229 -12.74 5.92 15.08
N GLU A 230 -13.20 5.46 13.92
CA GLU A 230 -14.40 4.64 13.78
C GLU A 230 -13.97 3.19 13.94
N SER A 231 -14.38 2.53 15.03
CA SER A 231 -13.93 1.18 15.38
C SER A 231 -14.12 0.20 14.21
N PRO A 232 -13.06 -0.52 13.78
CA PRO A 232 -13.13 -1.53 12.73
C PRO A 232 -13.47 -2.93 13.29
N VAL A 233 -13.76 -3.05 14.59
CA VAL A 233 -14.14 -4.32 15.23
C VAL A 233 -15.41 -4.85 14.55
N ASP A 234 -15.47 -6.17 14.34
CA ASP A 234 -16.52 -6.89 13.62
C ASP A 234 -16.67 -6.55 12.11
N GLU A 235 -15.78 -5.74 11.51
CA GLU A 235 -15.75 -5.57 10.05
C GLU A 235 -15.14 -6.78 9.32
N GLU A 236 -15.66 -7.07 8.11
CA GLU A 236 -15.10 -8.09 7.23
C GLU A 236 -13.63 -7.79 6.88
N GLY A 237 -12.80 -8.84 7.01
CA GLY A 237 -11.37 -8.80 6.72
C GLY A 237 -10.51 -8.14 7.80
N VAL A 238 -11.05 -7.83 8.98
CA VAL A 238 -10.32 -7.18 10.08
C VAL A 238 -9.95 -8.18 11.17
N VAL A 239 -8.65 -8.30 11.47
CA VAL A 239 -8.12 -8.96 12.68
C VAL A 239 -7.76 -7.91 13.71
N CYS A 240 -8.21 -8.06 14.96
CA CYS A 240 -7.82 -7.19 16.07
C CYS A 240 -6.69 -7.85 16.88
N VAL A 241 -5.68 -7.07 17.25
CA VAL A 241 -4.56 -7.47 18.13
C VAL A 241 -4.38 -6.46 19.26
N SER A 242 -4.07 -6.91 20.46
CA SER A 242 -3.93 -6.02 21.62
C SER A 242 -2.61 -5.25 21.59
N LEU A 243 -2.69 -3.94 21.81
CA LEU A 243 -1.58 -3.02 22.03
C LEU A 243 -0.66 -3.46 23.18
N GLN A 244 -1.21 -4.16 24.17
CA GLN A 244 -0.50 -4.62 25.36
C GLN A 244 0.30 -5.91 25.11
N ASP A 245 -0.01 -6.64 24.04
CA ASP A 245 0.71 -7.85 23.67
C ASP A 245 2.12 -7.52 23.14
N ARG A 246 3.00 -8.52 23.18
CA ARG A 246 4.30 -8.44 22.53
C ARG A 246 4.14 -8.54 21.01
N THR A 247 5.01 -7.89 20.25
CA THR A 247 5.01 -7.97 18.78
C THR A 247 5.05 -9.42 18.27
N GLU A 248 5.78 -10.33 18.93
CA GLU A 248 5.81 -11.74 18.52
C GLU A 248 4.45 -12.44 18.66
N ASP A 249 3.62 -12.03 19.61
CA ASP A 249 2.31 -12.62 19.86
C ASP A 249 1.24 -11.94 19.00
N GLN A 250 1.32 -10.62 18.82
CA GLN A 250 0.53 -9.87 17.82
C GLN A 250 0.69 -10.46 16.42
N VAL A 251 1.92 -10.82 15.99
CA VAL A 251 2.17 -11.46 14.68
C VAL A 251 1.49 -12.83 14.58
N LYS A 252 1.50 -13.67 15.63
CA LYS A 252 0.82 -14.97 15.60
C LYS A 252 -0.69 -14.79 15.46
N ILE A 253 -1.29 -13.95 16.32
CA ILE A 253 -2.73 -13.65 16.32
C ILE A 253 -3.15 -13.08 14.96
N ALA A 254 -2.37 -12.15 14.40
CA ALA A 254 -2.61 -11.61 13.07
C ALA A 254 -2.60 -12.70 11.98
N ILE A 255 -1.59 -13.58 11.95
CA ILE A 255 -1.50 -14.65 10.95
C ILE A 255 -2.61 -15.69 11.11
N GLU A 256 -2.95 -16.07 12.34
CA GLU A 256 -4.03 -17.03 12.63
C GLU A 256 -5.40 -16.45 12.24
N GLY A 257 -5.69 -15.19 12.60
CA GLY A 257 -6.91 -14.50 12.22
C GLY A 257 -7.03 -14.27 10.71
N LEU A 258 -5.94 -13.88 10.04
CA LEU A 258 -5.93 -13.68 8.59
C LEU A 258 -6.23 -14.97 7.83
N ARG A 259 -5.64 -16.10 8.26
CA ARG A 259 -5.89 -17.43 7.69
C ARG A 259 -7.30 -17.98 7.93
N ALA A 260 -8.07 -17.36 8.84
CA ALA A 260 -9.46 -17.73 9.07
C ALA A 260 -10.44 -17.06 8.07
N PHE A 261 -10.00 -16.07 7.29
CA PHE A 261 -10.84 -15.42 6.28
C PHE A 261 -10.79 -16.11 4.92
N ASP A 262 -11.96 -16.24 4.29
CA ASP A 262 -12.08 -16.75 2.93
C ASP A 262 -11.29 -15.88 1.92
N GLY A 263 -10.50 -16.55 1.08
CA GLY A 263 -9.68 -15.88 0.07
C GLY A 263 -8.42 -15.18 0.60
N PHE A 264 -8.01 -15.42 1.86
CA PHE A 264 -6.63 -15.21 2.27
C PHE A 264 -5.78 -16.41 1.84
N ASP A 265 -5.10 -16.30 0.69
CA ASP A 265 -4.22 -17.33 0.17
C ASP A 265 -2.88 -16.73 -0.27
N LEU A 266 -1.78 -17.31 0.24
CA LEU A 266 -0.39 -16.97 -0.11
C LEU A 266 0.32 -18.17 -0.75
N SER A 267 -0.43 -19.08 -1.36
CA SER A 267 0.10 -20.13 -2.24
C SER A 267 0.68 -19.52 -3.52
N PRO A 268 1.66 -20.18 -4.17
CA PRO A 268 2.18 -19.73 -5.45
C PRO A 268 1.09 -19.63 -6.53
N ARG A 269 1.16 -18.58 -7.35
CA ARG A 269 0.41 -18.46 -8.60
C ARG A 269 1.07 -19.37 -9.64
N LEU A 270 0.41 -20.47 -9.99
CA LEU A 270 0.85 -21.47 -10.99
C LEU A 270 0.40 -21.11 -12.41
#